data_AF-A0A6B2LDN4-F1
#
_entry.id   AF-A0A6B2LDN4-F1
#
_cell.length_a   1.000
_cell.length_b   1.000
_cell.length_c   1.000
_cell.angle_alpha   90.00
_cell.angle_beta   90.00
_cell.angle_gamma   90.00
#
_symmetry.space_group_name_H-M   'P 1'
#
loop_
_entity.id
_entity.type
_entity.pdbx_description
1 polymer ?
#
loop_
_entity_poly.entity_id
_entity_poly.type
_entity_poly.pdbx_seq_one_letter_code
_entity_poly.pdbx_strand_id
1 'polypeptide(L)'
;MMKKLMEIDAACSPVRKVKEQEEAEKNLDEFTKEKRRMAEFIREIRQDIKEREALYKDDHAKGVKKGAEIRRKIKEATEKAEELEKMYKTKHKKLKTKEKIGSVPEEKKAKDENRKQIVDVMWQHLRELEKQEKNVTGTSNAFTGQDSISEDGEKDISGMALPDLDDPRLALIKKNDQEIDEMLDQTKIGVGRLKQLALEIGEKVEESNILIDEVQQMAEITLGNLESVNSQLKKTLDSAQSRANCCCDIILCCMLLGIITAIYFVLTK
;
A
#
# COMPACT_ATOMS: atom_id res chain seq x y z
N MET A 1 -5.34 -50.13 6.38
CA MET A 1 -5.39 -49.04 7.39
C MET A 1 -4.80 -47.72 6.89
N MET A 2 -3.68 -47.72 6.16
CA MET A 2 -3.07 -46.46 5.67
C MET A 2 -3.98 -45.60 4.77
N LYS A 3 -4.78 -46.20 3.87
CA LYS A 3 -5.68 -45.45 2.99
C LYS A 3 -6.76 -44.66 3.75
N LYS A 4 -7.33 -45.24 4.81
CA LYS A 4 -8.31 -44.55 5.68
C LYS A 4 -7.67 -43.43 6.50
N LEU A 5 -6.41 -43.59 6.91
CA LEU A 5 -5.66 -42.52 7.59
C LEU A 5 -5.34 -41.35 6.65
N MET A 6 -5.02 -41.63 5.38
CA MET A 6 -4.76 -40.60 4.37
C MET A 6 -6.04 -39.83 3.99
N GLU A 7 -7.19 -40.49 3.90
CA GLU A 7 -8.49 -39.83 3.67
C GLU A 7 -8.91 -38.96 4.86
N ILE A 8 -8.69 -39.42 6.09
CA ILE A 8 -8.99 -38.64 7.30
C ILE A 8 -8.03 -37.45 7.42
N ASP A 9 -6.75 -37.60 7.09
CA ASP A 9 -5.77 -36.50 7.08
C ASP A 9 -6.07 -35.49 5.97
N ALA A 10 -6.49 -35.94 4.77
CA ALA A 10 -6.93 -35.07 3.69
C ALA A 10 -8.21 -34.28 4.05
N ALA A 11 -9.16 -34.91 4.76
CA ALA A 11 -10.37 -34.25 5.24
C ALA A 11 -10.12 -33.28 6.41
N CYS A 12 -9.13 -33.57 7.28
CA CYS A 12 -8.75 -32.72 8.42
C CYS A 12 -7.70 -31.64 8.09
N SER A 13 -6.97 -31.75 6.98
CA SER A 13 -5.98 -30.78 6.51
C SER A 13 -6.54 -29.35 6.32
N PRO A 14 -7.69 -29.13 5.64
CA PRO A 14 -8.24 -27.79 5.51
C PRO A 14 -8.71 -27.21 6.85
N VAL A 15 -9.29 -28.04 7.73
CA VAL A 15 -9.74 -27.60 9.07
C VAL A 15 -8.56 -27.25 9.98
N ARG A 16 -7.44 -27.97 9.88
CA ARG A 16 -6.18 -27.61 10.56
C ARG A 16 -5.61 -26.30 10.03
N LYS A 17 -5.55 -26.10 8.71
CA LYS A 17 -5.06 -24.86 8.11
C LYS A 17 -5.91 -23.65 8.49
N VAL A 18 -7.24 -23.79 8.54
CA VAL A 18 -8.15 -22.72 8.99
C VAL A 18 -7.94 -22.41 10.47
N LYS A 19 -7.79 -23.43 11.34
CA LYS A 19 -7.49 -23.22 12.75
C LYS A 19 -6.11 -22.60 13.01
N GLU A 20 -5.08 -23.03 12.28
CA GLU A 20 -3.73 -22.44 12.33
C GLU A 20 -3.73 -20.99 11.82
N GLN A 21 -4.53 -20.68 10.79
CA GLN A 21 -4.76 -19.30 10.33
C GLN A 21 -5.52 -18.47 11.36
N GLU A 22 -6.57 -19.00 12.00
CA GLU A 22 -7.32 -18.33 13.08
C GLU A 22 -6.45 -18.09 14.33
N GLU A 23 -5.56 -19.01 14.69
CA GLU A 23 -4.63 -18.86 15.81
C GLU A 23 -3.47 -17.89 15.48
N ALA A 24 -2.99 -17.88 14.23
CA ALA A 24 -2.02 -16.90 13.75
C ALA A 24 -2.63 -15.49 13.68
N GLU A 25 -3.91 -15.37 13.30
CA GLU A 25 -4.63 -14.11 13.37
C GLU A 25 -4.89 -13.68 14.81
N LYS A 26 -5.26 -14.57 15.73
CA LYS A 26 -5.42 -14.22 17.16
C LYS A 26 -4.14 -13.63 17.77
N ASN A 27 -2.96 -14.12 17.38
CA ASN A 27 -1.66 -13.62 17.83
C ASN A 27 -1.15 -12.36 17.09
N LEU A 28 -1.86 -11.90 16.06
CA LEU A 28 -1.47 -10.69 15.32
C LEU A 28 -1.82 -9.44 16.14
N ASP A 29 -0.87 -8.50 16.27
CA ASP A 29 -1.08 -7.23 16.98
C ASP A 29 -2.31 -6.50 16.41
N GLU A 30 -3.10 -5.91 17.30
CA GLU A 30 -4.36 -5.22 16.98
C GLU A 30 -4.17 -4.16 15.89
N PHE A 31 -3.03 -3.48 15.89
CA PHE A 31 -2.64 -2.54 14.84
C PHE A 31 -2.49 -3.21 13.46
N THR A 32 -1.93 -4.41 13.42
CA THR A 32 -1.71 -5.15 12.17
C THR A 32 -3.03 -5.70 11.62
N LYS A 33 -3.98 -6.08 12.48
CA LYS A 33 -5.34 -6.45 12.07
C LYS A 33 -6.06 -5.27 11.43
N GLU A 34 -6.04 -4.13 12.11
CA GLU A 34 -6.72 -2.95 11.63
C GLU A 34 -6.05 -2.38 10.37
N LYS A 35 -4.72 -2.47 10.25
CA LYS A 35 -4.00 -2.19 9.00
C LYS A 35 -4.52 -3.04 7.83
N ARG A 36 -4.71 -4.35 8.02
CA ARG A 36 -5.17 -5.25 6.95
C ARG A 36 -6.58 -4.86 6.49
N ARG A 37 -7.49 -4.64 7.43
CA ARG A 37 -8.85 -4.17 7.14
C ARG A 37 -8.85 -2.86 6.36
N MET A 38 -8.01 -1.91 6.77
CA MET A 38 -7.85 -0.65 6.05
C MET A 38 -7.28 -0.82 4.65
N ALA A 39 -6.32 -1.73 4.46
CA ALA A 39 -5.76 -2.01 3.14
C ALA A 39 -6.80 -2.66 2.19
N GLU A 40 -7.64 -3.57 2.71
CA GLU A 40 -8.76 -4.15 1.97
C GLU A 40 -9.79 -3.09 1.59
N PHE A 41 -10.14 -2.22 2.53
CA PHE A 41 -11.11 -1.15 2.30
C PHE A 41 -10.62 -0.13 1.25
N ILE A 42 -9.34 0.26 1.30
CA ILE A 42 -8.72 1.11 0.26
C ILE A 42 -8.74 0.40 -1.10
N ARG A 43 -8.50 -0.91 -1.15
CA ARG A 43 -8.55 -1.69 -2.40
C ARG A 43 -9.97 -1.74 -2.97
N GLU A 44 -10.97 -1.90 -2.12
CA GLU A 44 -12.38 -1.86 -2.51
C GLU A 44 -12.76 -0.49 -3.11
N ILE A 45 -12.36 0.61 -2.46
CA ILE A 45 -12.62 1.96 -2.99
C ILE A 45 -11.96 2.16 -4.37
N ARG A 46 -10.73 1.66 -4.57
CA ARG A 46 -10.08 1.71 -5.89
C ARG A 46 -10.84 0.90 -6.95
N GLN A 47 -11.36 -0.26 -6.57
CA GLN A 47 -12.16 -1.07 -7.47
C GLN A 47 -13.47 -0.35 -7.82
N ASP A 48 -14.16 0.24 -6.84
CA ASP A 48 -15.37 1.02 -7.07
C ASP A 48 -15.12 2.22 -7.99
N ILE A 49 -13.98 2.92 -7.85
CA ILE A 49 -13.58 4.01 -8.75
C ILE A 49 -13.44 3.50 -10.20
N LYS A 50 -12.78 2.35 -10.39
CA LYS A 50 -12.63 1.73 -11.72
C LYS A 50 -13.98 1.28 -12.30
N GLU A 51 -14.85 0.70 -11.47
CA GLU A 51 -16.21 0.32 -11.87
C GLU A 51 -17.05 1.54 -12.24
N ARG A 52 -16.93 2.64 -11.48
CA ARG A 52 -17.59 3.92 -11.78
C ARG A 52 -17.15 4.45 -13.14
N GLU A 53 -15.86 4.42 -13.46
CA GLU A 53 -15.36 4.85 -14.77
C GLU A 53 -15.90 4.00 -15.92
N ALA A 54 -16.07 2.70 -15.71
CA ALA A 54 -16.75 1.83 -16.67
C ALA A 54 -18.23 2.22 -16.82
N LEU A 55 -18.93 2.45 -15.70
CA LEU A 55 -20.34 2.84 -15.69
C LEU A 55 -20.58 4.22 -16.33
N TYR A 56 -19.64 5.17 -16.23
CA TYR A 56 -19.75 6.45 -16.91
C TYR A 56 -19.79 6.32 -18.43
N LYS A 57 -19.21 5.25 -19.00
CA LYS A 57 -19.28 4.97 -20.45
C LYS A 57 -20.64 4.44 -20.88
N ASP A 58 -21.35 3.75 -19.98
CA ASP A 58 -22.63 3.09 -20.28
C ASP A 58 -23.83 3.95 -19.87
N ASP A 59 -23.84 4.49 -18.64
CA ASP A 59 -24.95 5.24 -18.04
C ASP A 59 -24.43 6.24 -17.00
N HIS A 60 -24.49 7.52 -17.36
CA HIS A 60 -24.08 8.63 -16.51
C HIS A 60 -24.80 8.67 -15.16
N ALA A 61 -26.07 8.27 -15.07
CA ALA A 61 -26.83 8.33 -13.82
C ALA A 61 -26.33 7.29 -12.80
N LYS A 62 -25.95 6.09 -13.28
CA LYS A 62 -25.33 5.05 -12.44
C LYS A 62 -23.92 5.44 -12.00
N GLY A 63 -23.14 6.06 -12.89
CA GLY A 63 -21.83 6.63 -12.57
C GLY A 63 -21.90 7.67 -11.45
N VAL A 64 -22.89 8.58 -11.49
CA VAL A 64 -23.10 9.60 -10.44
C VAL A 64 -23.49 8.97 -9.10
N LYS A 65 -24.40 7.98 -9.09
CA LYS A 65 -24.80 7.27 -7.87
C LYS A 65 -23.62 6.53 -7.23
N LYS A 66 -22.86 5.79 -8.03
CA LYS A 66 -21.64 5.08 -7.58
C LYS A 66 -20.59 6.08 -7.08
N GLY A 67 -20.48 7.27 -7.69
CA GLY A 67 -19.64 8.37 -7.21
C GLY A 67 -20.02 8.87 -5.81
N ALA A 68 -21.32 9.00 -5.51
CA ALA A 68 -21.78 9.37 -4.17
C ALA A 68 -21.46 8.29 -3.12
N GLU A 69 -21.58 7.01 -3.49
CA GLU A 69 -21.19 5.89 -2.64
C GLU A 69 -19.68 5.89 -2.35
N ILE A 70 -18.85 6.15 -3.37
CA ILE A 70 -17.39 6.27 -3.22
C ILE A 70 -17.03 7.39 -2.25
N ARG A 71 -17.66 8.58 -2.37
CA ARG A 71 -17.44 9.68 -1.42
C ARG A 71 -17.77 9.28 0.02
N ARG A 72 -18.85 8.53 0.23
CA ARG A 72 -19.21 8.01 1.56
C ARG A 72 -18.16 7.02 2.07
N LYS A 73 -17.72 6.07 1.23
CA LYS A 73 -16.67 5.10 1.60
C LYS A 73 -15.32 5.77 1.88
N ILE A 74 -14.94 6.80 1.13
CA ILE A 74 -13.73 7.60 1.41
C ILE A 74 -13.84 8.25 2.78
N LYS A 75 -14.97 8.87 3.13
CA LYS A 75 -15.19 9.46 4.45
C LYS A 75 -15.06 8.41 5.57
N GLU A 76 -15.68 7.25 5.39
CA GLU A 76 -15.56 6.13 6.34
C GLU A 76 -14.11 5.63 6.47
N ALA A 77 -13.35 5.62 5.36
CA ALA A 77 -11.95 5.23 5.37
C ALA A 77 -11.08 6.25 6.12
N THR A 78 -11.40 7.54 5.98
CA THR A 78 -10.75 8.62 6.74
C THR A 78 -10.98 8.47 8.24
N GLU A 79 -12.21 8.19 8.67
CA GLU A 79 -12.54 7.97 10.09
C GLU A 79 -11.76 6.77 10.68
N LYS A 80 -11.71 5.64 9.96
CA LYS A 80 -10.93 4.46 10.40
C LYS A 80 -9.41 4.71 10.38
N ALA A 81 -8.89 5.52 9.45
CA ALA A 81 -7.49 5.91 9.44
C ALA A 81 -7.11 6.79 10.64
N GLU A 82 -8.00 7.68 11.08
CA GLU A 82 -7.82 8.45 12.31
C GLU A 82 -7.77 7.57 13.57
N GLU A 83 -8.61 6.53 13.63
CA GLU A 83 -8.57 5.55 14.73
C GLU A 83 -7.23 4.79 14.75
N LEU A 84 -6.74 4.36 13.60
CA LEU A 84 -5.43 3.71 13.47
C LEU A 84 -4.30 4.64 13.91
N GLU A 85 -4.37 5.91 13.56
CA GLU A 85 -3.40 6.93 13.98
C GLU A 85 -3.45 7.19 15.49
N LYS A 86 -4.65 7.22 16.11
CA LYS A 86 -4.82 7.34 17.57
C LYS A 86 -4.20 6.13 18.29
N MET A 87 -4.41 4.92 17.78
CA MET A 87 -3.78 3.71 18.31
C MET A 87 -2.25 3.78 18.23
N TYR A 88 -1.71 4.24 17.09
CA TYR A 88 -0.28 4.48 16.92
C TYR A 88 0.24 5.53 17.91
N LYS A 89 -0.35 6.73 17.97
CA LYS A 89 0.07 7.83 18.86
C LYS A 89 0.09 7.40 20.33
N THR A 90 -0.89 6.61 20.76
CA THR A 90 -0.98 6.11 22.14
C THR A 90 0.16 5.14 22.46
N LYS A 91 0.43 4.18 21.56
CA LYS A 91 1.56 3.24 21.70
C LYS A 91 2.92 3.96 21.60
N HIS A 92 3.07 4.90 20.67
CA HIS A 92 4.27 5.73 20.46
C HIS A 92 4.62 6.56 21.70
N LYS A 93 3.64 7.24 22.31
CA LYS A 93 3.84 8.02 23.55
C LYS A 93 4.35 7.14 24.70
N LYS A 94 3.74 5.97 24.90
CA LYS A 94 4.17 5.00 25.93
C LYS A 94 5.60 4.50 25.67
N LEU A 95 5.97 4.30 24.41
CA LEU A 95 7.30 3.86 23.99
C LEU A 95 8.35 4.94 24.23
N LYS A 96 8.07 6.20 23.87
CA LYS A 96 8.96 7.35 24.16
C LYS A 96 9.17 7.60 25.65
N THR A 97 8.15 7.42 26.49
CA THR A 97 8.32 7.52 27.95
C THR A 97 9.27 6.44 28.47
N LYS A 98 9.15 5.21 27.98
CA LYS A 98 10.06 4.10 28.35
C LYS A 98 11.48 4.28 27.81
N GLU A 99 11.61 4.92 26.66
CA GLU A 99 12.90 5.24 26.03
C GLU A 99 13.69 6.25 26.86
N LYS A 100 13.02 7.28 27.39
CA LYS A 100 13.63 8.24 28.33
C LYS A 100 14.13 7.59 29.63
N ILE A 101 13.57 6.44 29.99
CA ILE A 101 13.96 5.64 31.17
C ILE A 101 15.08 4.63 30.80
N GLY A 102 15.57 4.61 29.55
CA GLY A 102 16.67 3.74 29.12
C GLY A 102 16.30 2.26 28.93
N SER A 103 14.99 1.94 28.90
CA SER A 103 14.50 0.55 29.00
C SER A 103 13.96 -0.06 27.69
N VAL A 104 14.23 0.56 26.53
CA VAL A 104 13.61 0.18 25.24
C VAL A 104 14.59 -0.54 24.32
N PRO A 105 14.34 -1.83 24.00
CA PRO A 105 15.06 -2.57 22.97
C PRO A 105 14.91 -1.92 21.58
N GLU A 106 15.99 -1.94 20.80
CA GLU A 106 16.07 -1.39 19.44
C GLU A 106 14.98 -1.95 18.50
N GLU A 107 14.64 -3.23 18.63
CA GLU A 107 13.57 -3.90 17.88
C GLU A 107 12.19 -3.22 18.05
N LYS A 108 11.91 -2.66 19.23
CA LYS A 108 10.64 -1.96 19.49
C LYS A 108 10.60 -0.57 18.86
N LYS A 109 11.76 0.08 18.68
CA LYS A 109 11.87 1.36 17.97
C LYS A 109 11.66 1.18 16.47
N ALA A 110 12.29 0.16 15.88
CA ALA A 110 12.09 -0.19 14.47
C ALA A 110 10.61 -0.54 14.17
N LYS A 111 9.95 -1.30 15.06
CA LYS A 111 8.50 -1.58 14.93
C LYS A 111 7.63 -0.34 15.02
N ASP A 112 8.00 0.64 15.84
CA ASP A 112 7.26 1.89 15.99
C ASP A 112 7.43 2.80 14.77
N GLU A 113 8.65 2.91 14.24
CA GLU A 113 8.93 3.64 13.01
C GLU A 113 8.21 3.04 11.79
N ASN A 114 8.20 1.70 11.66
CA ASN A 114 7.43 1.02 10.62
C ASN A 114 5.93 1.33 10.71
N ARG A 115 5.36 1.43 11.93
CA ARG A 115 3.95 1.80 12.11
C ARG A 115 3.68 3.23 11.70
N LYS A 116 4.61 4.15 11.98
CA LYS A 116 4.52 5.54 11.53
C LYS A 116 4.46 5.61 10.00
N GLN A 117 5.40 4.95 9.32
CA GLN A 117 5.44 4.91 7.87
C GLN A 117 4.15 4.32 7.27
N ILE A 118 3.59 3.27 7.90
CA ILE A 118 2.32 2.68 7.48
C ILE A 118 1.16 3.69 7.56
N VAL A 119 1.06 4.45 8.66
CA VAL A 119 0.02 5.48 8.82
C VAL A 119 0.22 6.60 7.79
N ASP A 120 1.46 7.03 7.57
CA ASP A 120 1.77 8.08 6.60
C ASP A 120 1.39 7.65 5.16
N VAL A 121 1.75 6.43 4.75
CA VAL A 121 1.38 5.87 3.43
C VAL A 121 -0.14 5.69 3.29
N MET A 122 -0.83 5.32 4.36
CA MET A 122 -2.29 5.20 4.36
C MET A 122 -2.97 6.54 4.09
N TRP A 123 -2.51 7.60 4.74
CA TRP A 123 -2.98 8.96 4.49
C TRP A 123 -2.67 9.47 3.08
N GLN A 124 -1.50 9.11 2.53
CA GLN A 124 -1.18 9.41 1.14
C GLN A 124 -2.16 8.74 0.16
N HIS A 125 -2.51 7.47 0.40
CA HIS A 125 -3.49 6.77 -0.41
C HIS A 125 -4.89 7.37 -0.31
N LEU A 126 -5.34 7.77 0.88
CA LEU A 126 -6.63 8.45 1.05
C LEU A 126 -6.68 9.79 0.30
N ARG A 127 -5.61 10.58 0.39
CA ARG A 127 -5.51 11.86 -0.33
C ARG A 127 -5.55 11.67 -1.85
N GLU A 128 -4.91 10.63 -2.35
CA GLU A 128 -4.96 10.29 -3.78
C GLU A 128 -6.37 9.88 -4.20
N LEU A 129 -7.07 9.07 -3.39
CA LEU A 129 -8.46 8.69 -3.65
C LEU A 129 -9.40 9.91 -3.67
N GLU A 130 -9.24 10.85 -2.73
CA GLU A 130 -10.00 12.11 -2.73
C GLU A 130 -9.73 12.96 -3.97
N LYS A 131 -8.47 13.01 -4.42
CA LYS A 131 -8.08 13.74 -5.63
C LYS A 131 -8.69 13.12 -6.88
N GLN A 132 -8.66 11.79 -6.99
CA GLN A 132 -9.27 11.04 -8.09
C GLN A 132 -10.80 11.20 -8.12
N GLU A 133 -11.43 11.36 -6.96
CA GLU A 133 -12.85 11.66 -6.87
C GLU A 133 -13.16 13.08 -7.35
N LYS A 134 -12.45 14.10 -6.82
CA LYS A 134 -12.65 15.51 -7.15
C LYS A 134 -12.34 15.85 -8.60
N ASN A 135 -11.34 15.21 -9.20
CA ASN A 135 -10.97 15.45 -10.60
C ASN A 135 -11.99 14.91 -11.60
N VAL A 136 -12.79 13.91 -11.23
CA VAL A 136 -13.86 13.34 -12.08
C VAL A 136 -15.17 14.08 -11.87
N THR A 137 -15.41 14.55 -10.64
CA THR A 137 -16.46 15.53 -10.35
C THR A 137 -16.00 16.92 -10.77
N GLY A 138 -15.72 17.12 -12.07
CA GLY A 138 -15.57 18.44 -12.71
C GLY A 138 -16.87 19.25 -12.71
N THR A 139 -17.74 19.00 -11.74
CA THR A 139 -18.91 19.81 -11.41
C THR A 139 -18.47 20.68 -10.25
N SER A 140 -18.04 21.89 -10.59
CA SER A 140 -18.12 23.08 -9.77
C SER A 140 -18.93 22.91 -8.48
N ASN A 141 -18.31 23.24 -7.35
CA ASN A 141 -18.97 23.62 -6.09
C ASN A 141 -19.90 24.85 -6.24
N ALA A 142 -20.46 25.12 -7.41
CA ALA A 142 -21.37 26.23 -7.70
C ALA A 142 -22.84 25.92 -7.37
N PHE A 143 -23.18 24.70 -6.93
CA PHE A 143 -24.57 24.32 -6.63
C PHE A 143 -24.90 24.13 -5.14
N THR A 144 -24.01 24.51 -4.22
CA THR A 144 -24.43 24.76 -2.83
C THR A 144 -24.71 26.24 -2.64
N GLY A 145 -25.65 26.76 -3.44
CA GLY A 145 -26.43 27.94 -3.08
C GLY A 145 -27.37 27.51 -1.96
N GLN A 146 -26.97 27.80 -0.73
CA GLN A 146 -27.85 27.80 0.43
C GLN A 146 -28.88 28.91 0.22
N ASP A 147 -29.90 28.64 -0.58
CA ASP A 147 -31.12 29.45 -0.60
C ASP A 147 -32.18 28.66 0.16
N SER A 148 -32.32 29.01 1.43
CA SER A 148 -33.48 28.70 2.25
C SER A 148 -34.71 29.38 1.64
N ILE A 149 -35.32 28.71 0.66
CA ILE A 149 -36.67 29.02 0.20
C ILE A 149 -37.61 28.38 1.23
N SER A 150 -38.07 29.21 2.17
CA SER A 150 -39.26 28.89 2.96
C SER A 150 -40.46 28.84 2.02
N GLU A 151 -41.18 27.72 2.09
CA GLU A 151 -42.51 27.53 1.52
C GLU A 151 -43.47 28.60 2.04
N ASP A 152 -44.15 29.30 1.12
CA ASP A 152 -45.58 29.55 1.19
C ASP A 152 -46.08 30.19 -0.10
N GLY A 153 -47.08 29.58 -0.75
CA GLY A 153 -47.84 30.23 -1.82
C GLY A 153 -48.10 29.39 -3.06
N GLU A 154 -49.14 28.59 -2.99
CA GLU A 154 -49.93 28.07 -4.12
C GLU A 154 -50.29 29.21 -5.10
N LYS A 155 -49.98 29.05 -6.41
CA LYS A 155 -50.71 29.70 -7.53
C LYS A 155 -50.32 29.21 -8.94
N ASP A 156 -51.32 28.61 -9.59
CA ASP A 156 -51.72 28.70 -11.01
C ASP A 156 -50.69 28.54 -12.14
N ILE A 157 -50.76 27.36 -12.77
CA ILE A 157 -50.15 26.99 -14.06
C ILE A 157 -51.13 27.31 -15.21
N SER A 158 -51.54 28.58 -15.40
CA SER A 158 -52.44 28.95 -16.51
C SER A 158 -52.17 30.29 -17.19
N GLY A 159 -50.97 30.86 -17.04
CA GLY A 159 -50.63 32.16 -17.65
C GLY A 159 -49.23 32.20 -18.22
N MET A 160 -48.90 31.32 -19.17
CA MET A 160 -47.62 31.40 -19.89
C MET A 160 -47.74 32.45 -21.01
N ALA A 161 -47.81 33.72 -20.62
CA ALA A 161 -47.46 34.81 -21.50
C ALA A 161 -45.95 34.75 -21.74
N LEU A 162 -45.51 34.88 -23.00
CA LEU A 162 -44.08 34.97 -23.32
C LEU A 162 -43.46 36.12 -22.50
N PRO A 163 -42.32 35.90 -21.82
CA PRO A 163 -41.62 36.98 -21.13
C PRO A 163 -41.16 38.02 -22.16
N ASP A 164 -41.47 39.29 -21.89
CA ASP A 164 -41.13 40.42 -22.74
C ASP A 164 -39.60 40.56 -22.89
N LEU A 165 -39.15 40.91 -24.10
CA LEU A 165 -37.74 40.93 -24.52
C LEU A 165 -36.86 41.97 -23.81
N ASP A 166 -37.45 42.85 -22.99
CA ASP A 166 -36.77 43.95 -22.30
C ASP A 166 -36.53 43.69 -20.80
N ASP A 167 -36.61 42.43 -20.37
CA ASP A 167 -36.33 42.05 -18.98
C ASP A 167 -34.82 42.17 -18.67
N PRO A 168 -34.38 42.99 -17.69
CA PRO A 168 -32.97 43.16 -17.33
C PRO A 168 -32.30 41.86 -16.85
N ARG A 169 -33.10 40.84 -16.49
CA ARG A 169 -32.63 39.48 -16.21
C ARG A 169 -32.12 38.74 -17.44
N LEU A 170 -32.72 38.95 -18.61
CA LEU A 170 -32.31 38.28 -19.85
C LEU A 170 -30.96 38.80 -20.34
N ALA A 171 -30.69 40.09 -20.16
CA ALA A 171 -29.39 40.68 -20.44
C ALA A 171 -28.28 40.12 -19.51
N LEU A 172 -28.61 39.89 -18.23
CA LEU A 172 -27.68 39.28 -17.28
C LEU A 172 -27.41 37.81 -17.63
N ILE A 173 -28.42 37.05 -18.03
CA ILE A 173 -28.28 35.66 -18.47
C ILE A 173 -27.39 35.58 -19.72
N LYS A 174 -27.62 36.43 -20.73
CA LYS A 174 -26.77 36.48 -21.93
C LYS A 174 -25.31 36.82 -21.63
N LYS A 175 -25.07 37.70 -20.66
CA LYS A 175 -23.70 38.04 -20.23
C LYS A 175 -23.04 36.88 -19.50
N ASN A 176 -23.77 36.21 -18.61
CA ASN A 176 -23.26 35.03 -17.91
C ASN A 176 -22.97 33.88 -18.89
N ASP A 177 -23.80 33.67 -19.90
CA ASP A 177 -23.58 32.66 -20.94
C ASP A 177 -22.28 32.94 -21.73
N GLN A 178 -22.01 34.21 -22.06
CA GLN A 178 -20.75 34.60 -22.72
C GLN A 178 -19.52 34.33 -21.85
N GLU A 179 -19.58 34.65 -20.55
CA GLU A 179 -18.50 34.38 -19.60
C GLU A 179 -18.29 32.86 -19.42
N ILE A 180 -19.36 32.06 -19.42
CA ILE A 180 -19.29 30.60 -19.36
C ILE A 180 -18.64 30.02 -20.62
N ASP A 181 -18.99 30.52 -21.80
CA ASP A 181 -18.40 30.06 -23.07
C ASP A 181 -16.88 30.33 -23.11
N GLU A 182 -16.43 31.48 -22.63
CA GLU A 182 -15.00 31.79 -22.52
C GLU A 182 -14.27 30.85 -21.55
N MET A 183 -14.87 30.56 -20.39
CA MET A 183 -14.32 29.60 -19.42
C MET A 183 -14.30 28.16 -19.95
N LEU A 184 -15.31 27.77 -20.74
CA LEU A 184 -15.38 26.46 -21.38
C LEU A 184 -14.29 26.30 -22.43
N ASP A 185 -13.99 27.33 -23.22
CA ASP A 185 -12.95 27.25 -24.24
C ASP A 185 -11.55 27.17 -23.61
N GLN A 186 -11.30 27.88 -22.51
CA GLN A 186 -10.07 27.73 -21.71
C GLN A 186 -9.94 26.32 -21.12
N THR A 187 -11.05 25.75 -20.63
CA THR A 187 -11.07 24.38 -20.10
C THR A 187 -10.82 23.36 -21.20
N LYS A 188 -11.38 23.55 -22.40
CA LYS A 188 -11.14 22.69 -23.57
C LYS A 188 -9.67 22.66 -23.96
N ILE A 189 -8.99 23.80 -23.91
CA ILE A 189 -7.54 23.87 -24.14
C ILE A 189 -6.77 23.14 -23.03
N GLY A 190 -7.16 23.31 -21.76
CA GLY A 190 -6.57 22.61 -20.62
C GLY A 190 -6.72 21.08 -20.71
N VAL A 191 -7.91 20.60 -21.06
CA VAL A 191 -8.19 19.17 -21.27
C VAL A 191 -7.42 18.61 -22.47
N GLY A 192 -7.29 19.38 -23.55
CA GLY A 192 -6.44 19.02 -24.69
C GLY A 192 -4.97 18.81 -24.29
N ARG A 193 -4.42 19.69 -23.45
CA ARG A 193 -3.05 19.55 -22.90
C ARG A 193 -2.92 18.35 -21.98
N LEU A 194 -3.90 18.11 -21.12
CA LEU A 194 -3.94 16.92 -20.26
C LEU A 194 -3.98 15.62 -21.08
N LYS A 195 -4.75 15.59 -22.17
CA LYS A 195 -4.77 14.44 -23.10
C LYS A 195 -3.40 14.19 -23.72
N GLN A 196 -2.72 15.25 -24.16
CA GLN A 196 -1.39 15.13 -24.75
C GLN A 196 -0.34 14.66 -23.73
N LEU A 197 -0.39 15.18 -22.50
CA LEU A 197 0.46 14.74 -21.40
C LEU A 197 0.17 13.28 -21.00
N ALA A 198 -1.09 12.86 -20.99
CA ALA A 198 -1.46 11.47 -20.70
C ALA A 198 -0.93 10.50 -21.76
N LEU A 199 -0.94 10.89 -23.04
CA LEU A 199 -0.32 10.11 -24.12
C LEU A 199 1.20 10.01 -23.94
N GLU A 200 1.87 11.13 -23.62
CA GLU A 200 3.32 11.15 -23.36
C GLU A 200 3.70 10.30 -22.13
N ILE A 201 2.88 10.31 -21.08
CA ILE A 201 3.08 9.43 -19.91
C ILE A 201 2.86 7.97 -20.30
N GLY A 202 1.86 7.67 -21.13
CA GLY A 202 1.63 6.32 -21.64
C GLY A 202 2.84 5.76 -22.38
N GLU A 203 3.42 6.53 -23.30
CA GLU A 203 4.62 6.14 -24.05
C GLU A 203 5.84 5.96 -23.12
N LYS A 204 6.05 6.87 -22.15
CA LYS A 204 7.17 6.75 -21.19
C LYS A 204 7.00 5.60 -20.19
N VAL A 205 5.77 5.22 -19.84
CA VAL A 205 5.51 4.06 -18.97
C VAL A 205 5.86 2.77 -19.70
N GLU A 206 5.58 2.67 -21.00
CA GLU A 206 5.97 1.52 -21.80
C GLU A 206 7.51 1.41 -21.92
N GLU A 207 8.20 2.53 -22.11
CA GLU A 207 9.67 2.59 -22.07
C GLU A 207 10.23 2.22 -20.68
N SER A 208 9.58 2.67 -19.61
CA SER A 208 9.99 2.36 -18.25
C SER A 208 9.82 0.89 -17.87
N ASN A 209 8.88 0.16 -18.48
CA ASN A 209 8.73 -1.28 -18.24
C ASN A 209 9.92 -2.06 -18.79
N ILE A 210 10.44 -1.68 -19.96
CA ILE A 210 11.65 -2.28 -20.55
C ILE A 210 12.86 -2.06 -19.63
N LEU A 211 12.98 -0.87 -19.03
CA LEU A 211 14.06 -0.53 -18.11
C LEU A 211 13.95 -1.26 -16.76
N ILE A 212 12.73 -1.56 -16.30
CA ILE A 212 12.50 -2.41 -15.12
C ILE A 212 12.93 -3.85 -15.37
N ASP A 213 12.66 -4.41 -16.55
CA ASP A 213 13.10 -5.77 -16.90
C ASP A 213 14.64 -5.89 -16.92
N GLU A 214 15.35 -4.86 -17.40
CA GLU A 214 16.82 -4.81 -17.35
C GLU A 214 17.34 -4.74 -15.91
N VAL A 215 16.70 -3.95 -15.04
CA VAL A 215 17.05 -3.87 -13.62
C VAL A 215 16.77 -5.21 -12.91
N GLN A 216 15.67 -5.88 -13.23
CA GLN A 216 15.33 -7.21 -12.70
C GLN A 216 16.41 -8.23 -13.09
N GLN A 217 16.86 -8.22 -14.36
CA GLN A 217 17.90 -9.11 -14.84
C GLN A 217 19.25 -8.82 -14.16
N MET A 218 19.62 -7.56 -13.98
CA MET A 218 20.83 -7.17 -13.24
C MET A 218 20.76 -7.57 -11.76
N ALA A 219 19.58 -7.50 -11.14
CA ALA A 219 19.36 -7.96 -9.77
C ALA A 219 19.51 -9.49 -9.65
N GLU A 220 18.95 -10.26 -10.59
CA GLU A 220 19.11 -11.72 -10.63
C GLU A 220 20.58 -12.14 -10.81
N ILE A 221 21.32 -11.48 -11.71
CA ILE A 221 22.76 -11.71 -11.89
C ILE A 221 23.53 -11.40 -10.59
N THR A 222 23.19 -10.30 -9.92
CA THR A 222 23.85 -9.90 -8.67
C THR A 222 23.57 -10.88 -7.53
N LEU A 223 22.33 -11.36 -7.42
CA LEU A 223 21.96 -12.39 -6.44
C LEU A 223 22.66 -13.72 -6.70
N GLY A 224 22.72 -14.16 -7.98
CA GLY A 224 23.44 -15.37 -8.36
C GLY A 224 24.95 -15.28 -8.07
N ASN A 225 25.55 -14.12 -8.30
CA ASN A 225 26.96 -13.87 -7.96
C ASN A 225 27.19 -13.88 -6.45
N LEU A 226 26.29 -13.28 -5.65
CA LEU A 226 26.35 -13.33 -4.19
C LEU A 226 26.23 -14.76 -3.65
N GLU A 227 25.30 -15.55 -4.19
CA GLU A 227 25.11 -16.94 -3.78
C GLU A 227 26.31 -17.81 -4.14
N SER A 228 26.87 -17.63 -5.34
CA SER A 228 28.09 -18.32 -5.78
C SER A 228 29.28 -18.00 -4.89
N VAL A 229 29.53 -16.71 -4.60
CA VAL A 229 30.62 -16.25 -3.73
C VAL A 229 30.43 -16.76 -2.30
N ASN A 230 29.21 -16.72 -1.77
CA ASN A 230 28.89 -17.25 -0.45
C ASN A 230 29.13 -18.78 -0.38
N SER A 231 28.76 -19.52 -1.43
CA SER A 231 29.03 -20.97 -1.50
C SER A 231 30.53 -21.26 -1.59
N GLN A 232 31.30 -20.46 -2.32
CA GLN A 232 32.76 -20.59 -2.44
C GLN A 232 33.46 -20.24 -1.13
N LEU A 233 33.00 -19.21 -0.42
CA LEU A 233 33.49 -18.85 0.91
C LEU A 233 33.22 -19.97 1.92
N LYS A 234 32.01 -20.55 1.93
CA LYS A 234 31.71 -21.71 2.78
C LYS A 234 32.60 -22.91 2.47
N LYS A 235 32.77 -23.25 1.19
CA LYS A 235 33.68 -24.35 0.77
C LYS A 235 35.13 -24.08 1.18
N THR A 236 35.58 -22.82 1.09
CA THR A 236 36.93 -22.42 1.50
C THR A 236 37.09 -22.49 3.02
N LEU A 237 36.07 -22.09 3.77
CA LEU A 237 36.06 -22.17 5.23
C LEU A 237 36.07 -23.63 5.72
N ASP A 238 35.22 -24.49 5.17
CA ASP A 238 35.18 -25.93 5.51
C ASP A 238 36.51 -26.61 5.14
N SER A 239 37.09 -26.27 3.99
CA SER A 239 38.39 -26.78 3.55
C SER A 239 39.54 -26.28 4.44
N ALA A 240 39.46 -25.05 4.95
CA ALA A 240 40.44 -24.50 5.88
C ALA A 240 40.33 -25.14 7.26
N GLN A 241 39.11 -25.36 7.76
CA GLN A 241 38.86 -26.03 9.04
C GLN A 241 39.34 -27.50 9.01
N SER A 242 39.08 -28.22 7.90
CA SER A 242 39.59 -29.59 7.72
C SER A 242 41.12 -29.64 7.72
N ARG A 243 41.78 -28.65 7.09
CA ARG A 243 43.25 -28.59 7.01
C ARG A 243 43.91 -28.19 8.34
N ALA A 244 43.26 -27.32 9.11
CA ALA A 244 43.72 -26.94 10.45
C ALA A 244 43.69 -28.13 11.42
N ASN A 245 42.63 -28.93 11.38
CA ASN A 245 42.52 -30.13 12.23
C ASN A 245 43.62 -31.17 11.90
N CYS A 246 43.91 -31.39 10.61
CA CYS A 246 44.98 -32.29 10.20
C CYS A 246 46.37 -31.81 10.65
N CYS A 247 46.65 -30.50 10.58
CA CYS A 247 47.92 -29.94 11.03
C CYS A 247 48.10 -30.06 12.56
N CYS A 248 47.03 -29.84 13.33
CA CYS A 248 47.04 -30.00 14.79
C CYS A 248 47.31 -31.45 15.21
N ASP A 249 46.72 -32.45 14.54
CA ASP A 249 46.94 -33.87 14.86
C ASP A 249 48.39 -34.32 14.58
N ILE A 250 49.02 -33.81 13.53
CA ILE A 250 50.42 -34.10 13.19
C ILE A 250 51.36 -33.55 14.27
N ILE A 251 51.15 -32.32 14.72
CA ILE A 251 51.95 -31.70 15.79
C ILE A 251 51.76 -32.45 17.12
N LEU A 252 50.52 -32.86 17.43
CA LEU A 252 50.21 -33.64 18.62
C LEU A 252 50.92 -35.01 18.62
N CYS A 253 50.96 -35.70 17.47
CA CYS A 253 51.70 -36.96 17.32
C CYS A 253 53.21 -36.78 17.52
N CYS A 254 53.80 -35.70 16.99
CA CYS A 254 55.22 -35.40 17.19
C CYS A 254 55.58 -35.19 18.66
N MET A 255 54.72 -34.50 19.43
CA MET A 255 54.93 -34.30 20.87
C MET A 255 54.86 -35.62 21.65
N LEU A 256 53.91 -36.50 21.32
CA LEU A 256 53.80 -37.82 21.94
C LEU A 256 55.03 -38.70 21.65
N LEU A 257 55.51 -38.72 20.41
CA LEU A 257 56.71 -39.46 20.05
C LEU A 257 57.95 -38.94 20.80
N GLY A 258 58.09 -37.61 20.95
CA GLY A 258 59.18 -37.02 21.72
C GLY A 258 59.21 -37.50 23.18
N ILE A 259 58.04 -37.55 23.83
CA ILE A 259 57.90 -38.02 25.22
C ILE A 259 58.24 -39.51 25.33
N ILE A 260 57.73 -40.35 24.43
CA ILE A 260 58.03 -41.79 24.41
C ILE A 260 59.54 -42.03 24.26
N THR A 261 60.19 -41.29 23.37
CA THR A 261 61.64 -41.40 23.14
C THR A 261 62.44 -40.95 24.35
N ALA A 262 62.03 -39.87 25.01
CA ALA A 262 62.66 -39.39 26.24
C ALA A 262 62.54 -40.41 27.39
N ILE A 263 61.36 -41.03 27.56
CA ILE A 263 61.16 -42.08 28.57
C ILE A 263 62.06 -43.28 28.26
N TYR A 264 62.11 -43.74 27.01
CA TYR A 264 62.99 -44.84 26.62
C TYR A 264 64.47 -44.53 26.89
N PHE A 265 64.91 -43.31 26.58
CA PHE A 265 66.31 -42.89 26.83
C PHE A 265 66.66 -42.88 28.32
N VAL A 266 65.73 -42.46 29.18
CA VAL A 266 65.92 -42.47 30.65
C VAL A 266 65.87 -43.88 31.22
N LEU A 267 65.07 -44.78 30.65
CA LEU A 267 64.90 -46.15 31.15
C LEU A 267 66.01 -47.10 30.67
N THR A 268 66.66 -46.78 29.55
CA THR A 268 67.73 -47.61 28.96
C THR A 268 69.14 -47.18 29.41
N LYS A 269 69.26 -46.05 30.11
CA LYS A 269 70.52 -45.50 30.62
C LYS A 269 70.62 -45.65 32.13
#